data_AF-A0A962N9B1-F1
#
_entry.id   AF-A0A962N9B1-F1
#
_cell.length_a   1.000
_cell.length_b   1.000
_cell.length_c   1.000
_cell.angle_alpha   90.00
_cell.angle_beta   90.00
_cell.angle_gamma   90.00
#
_symmetry.space_group_name_H-M   'P 1'
#
loop_
_entity.id
_entity.type
_entity.pdbx_description
1 polymer ?
#
loop_
_entity_poly.entity_id
_entity_poly.type
_entity_poly.pdbx_seq_one_letter_code
_entity_poly.pdbx_strand_id
1 'polypeptide(L)'
;RNGVAGASGSCDADNIAALFRDDAPIGPDESCGLIPNQPALSADIAPVQSLGSLLGRRGTNANGTSTLGTWQLVVRDLANGDVGQLNDWSVDVECSSTPVFGAEVSVMVTGATTGIAGTPVTFGWQVRNNGPDPSGLVRFNAPLPLGAATGYTEVSWSCTGSAGATCSYPVFCGPLSCNSSTVSSDLSLPPGATVDLSVTATIGAALAPGDMPATTATAVLANLDTTDPDTQNNSATHVLSPQFFADLRADGLSAAVVGGNQIEISASFSNGGPSFAPSTTTTLTLPAGYSFVHASCERSGVACGGTTFLNGQQIVLDTLPLVGNGAANVWTIRAAYAGATPPTGQITLTTALPGGIGVGEPNLGNNSRTINTPTGTLPDALFQDGFETP
;
A
#
# COMPACT_ATOMS: atom_id res chain seq x y z
N ARG A 1 -24.81 -38.89 20.40
CA ARG A 1 -25.16 -40.18 21.03
C ARG A 1 -24.85 -40.02 22.52
N ASN A 2 -25.87 -40.10 23.36
CA ASN A 2 -25.74 -40.00 24.82
C ASN A 2 -25.36 -41.36 25.43
N GLY A 3 -24.70 -41.33 26.59
CA GLY A 3 -24.42 -42.50 27.43
C GLY A 3 -23.96 -42.12 28.85
N VAL A 4 -24.94 -41.82 29.75
CA VAL A 4 -25.20 -42.28 31.16
C VAL A 4 -24.01 -42.69 32.05
N ALA A 5 -23.89 -42.36 33.35
CA ALA A 5 -24.82 -42.59 34.48
C ALA A 5 -24.77 -41.56 35.64
N GLY A 6 -25.83 -41.34 36.43
CA GLY A 6 -27.09 -42.08 36.59
C GLY A 6 -28.29 -41.19 36.96
N ALA A 7 -29.46 -41.55 36.41
CA ALA A 7 -30.75 -40.91 36.62
C ALA A 7 -31.80 -41.99 36.91
N SER A 8 -32.60 -41.80 37.95
CA SER A 8 -33.90 -42.43 38.09
C SER A 8 -34.98 -41.34 38.13
N GLY A 9 -35.63 -41.15 36.97
CA GLY A 9 -36.91 -40.44 36.84
C GLY A 9 -36.86 -39.04 36.24
N SER A 10 -37.32 -38.94 34.98
CA SER A 10 -37.63 -37.71 34.21
C SER A 10 -36.44 -36.88 33.72
N CYS A 11 -36.11 -37.05 32.44
CA CYS A 11 -35.12 -36.28 31.69
C CYS A 11 -35.76 -35.06 31.03
N ASP A 12 -36.08 -34.03 31.81
CA ASP A 12 -36.19 -32.66 31.26
C ASP A 12 -34.79 -32.02 31.36
N ALA A 13 -34.28 -31.55 30.22
CA ALA A 13 -32.87 -31.24 29.97
C ALA A 13 -32.31 -29.98 30.67
N ASP A 14 -33.00 -29.47 31.68
CA ASP A 14 -32.72 -28.15 32.29
C ASP A 14 -32.09 -28.24 33.69
N ASN A 15 -31.76 -29.44 34.17
CA ASN A 15 -31.29 -29.66 35.54
C ASN A 15 -29.79 -30.00 35.59
N ILE A 16 -29.04 -29.26 36.41
CA ILE A 16 -27.72 -29.68 36.90
C ILE A 16 -27.96 -30.52 38.15
N ALA A 17 -27.64 -31.82 38.10
CA ALA A 17 -27.76 -32.71 39.25
C ALA A 17 -26.39 -32.92 39.90
N ALA A 18 -26.23 -32.48 41.15
CA ALA A 18 -25.14 -32.86 42.03
C ALA A 18 -25.70 -33.80 43.11
N LEU A 19 -25.23 -35.03 43.18
CA LEU A 19 -25.67 -36.03 44.15
C LEU A 19 -24.61 -36.15 45.27
N PHE A 20 -25.04 -35.94 46.52
CA PHE A 20 -24.23 -36.18 47.71
C PHE A 20 -24.75 -37.39 48.49
N ARG A 21 -23.86 -38.17 49.09
CA ARG A 21 -24.20 -39.20 50.05
C ARG A 21 -23.38 -39.02 51.32
N ASP A 22 -24.08 -39.00 52.45
CA ASP A 22 -23.54 -39.09 53.79
C ASP A 22 -23.57 -40.58 54.20
N ASP A 23 -22.39 -41.19 54.28
CA ASP A 23 -22.04 -42.40 55.03
C ASP A 23 -22.82 -43.75 54.86
N ALA A 24 -23.62 -43.95 53.81
CA ALA A 24 -24.26 -45.26 53.55
C ALA A 24 -23.27 -46.35 53.01
N PRO A 25 -23.37 -47.65 53.41
CA PRO A 25 -22.46 -48.70 52.95
C PRO A 25 -22.58 -49.00 51.46
N ILE A 26 -21.43 -49.24 50.82
CA ILE A 26 -21.26 -49.48 49.38
C ILE A 26 -21.88 -50.84 48.96
N GLY A 27 -22.82 -50.81 48.03
CA GLY A 27 -23.14 -51.97 47.17
C GLY A 27 -22.15 -52.04 45.98
N PRO A 28 -21.87 -53.22 45.41
CA PRO A 28 -20.66 -53.48 44.61
C PRO A 28 -20.49 -52.73 43.27
N ASP A 29 -21.39 -51.81 42.88
CA ASP A 29 -21.41 -51.21 41.53
C ASP A 29 -21.25 -49.68 41.46
N GLU A 30 -20.88 -48.96 42.53
CA GLU A 30 -20.87 -47.47 42.53
C GLU A 30 -19.53 -46.84 43.00
N SER A 31 -18.39 -47.19 42.40
CA SER A 31 -17.09 -46.58 42.75
C SER A 31 -16.37 -45.95 41.55
N CYS A 32 -16.58 -44.65 41.33
CA CYS A 32 -15.68 -43.81 40.53
C CYS A 32 -15.35 -42.51 41.28
N GLY A 33 -14.21 -42.48 41.96
CA GLY A 33 -13.51 -41.24 42.31
C GLY A 33 -13.76 -40.60 43.68
N LEU A 34 -14.43 -41.25 44.63
CA LEU A 34 -14.73 -40.67 45.94
C LEU A 34 -13.75 -41.11 47.03
N ILE A 35 -13.35 -40.17 47.90
CA ILE A 35 -12.58 -40.42 49.14
C ILE A 35 -13.60 -40.65 50.28
N PRO A 36 -13.52 -41.76 51.05
CA PRO A 36 -14.43 -41.99 52.18
C PRO A 36 -14.24 -40.97 53.31
N ASN A 37 -15.33 -40.65 54.04
CA ASN A 37 -15.38 -39.82 55.26
C ASN A 37 -15.12 -38.30 55.09
N GLN A 38 -15.77 -37.63 54.14
CA GLN A 38 -15.86 -36.17 54.11
C GLN A 38 -17.24 -35.74 54.67
N PRO A 39 -17.32 -34.91 55.72
CA PRO A 39 -18.61 -34.42 56.23
C PRO A 39 -19.28 -33.43 55.26
N ALA A 40 -20.60 -33.30 55.40
CA ALA A 40 -21.54 -32.53 54.59
C ALA A 40 -20.98 -31.25 53.91
N LEU A 41 -21.26 -31.13 52.60
CA LEU A 41 -21.17 -29.92 51.74
C LEU A 41 -20.04 -28.94 52.12
N SER A 42 -18.79 -29.39 52.01
CA SER A 42 -17.59 -28.59 52.28
C SER A 42 -16.69 -28.53 51.03
N ALA A 43 -17.19 -28.00 49.91
CA ALA A 43 -16.38 -27.67 48.72
C ALA A 43 -17.13 -26.77 47.73
N ASP A 44 -16.37 -25.99 46.94
CA ASP A 44 -16.90 -25.30 45.76
C ASP A 44 -17.23 -26.31 44.66
N ILE A 45 -18.42 -26.18 44.05
CA ILE A 45 -18.91 -27.06 42.99
C ILE A 45 -19.08 -26.25 41.72
N ALA A 46 -18.44 -26.68 40.63
CA ALA A 46 -18.65 -26.14 39.30
C ALA A 46 -19.37 -27.18 38.42
N PRO A 47 -20.30 -26.77 37.53
CA PRO A 47 -20.87 -27.68 36.55
C PRO A 47 -19.80 -28.18 35.58
N VAL A 48 -19.92 -29.45 35.15
CA VAL A 48 -18.98 -30.09 34.21
C VAL A 48 -19.00 -29.43 32.81
N GLN A 49 -20.04 -28.66 32.50
CA GLN A 49 -20.18 -27.87 31.27
C GLN A 49 -20.54 -26.42 31.61
N SER A 50 -20.10 -25.49 30.77
CA SER A 50 -20.49 -24.08 30.88
C SER A 50 -22.02 -23.91 30.77
N LEU A 51 -22.61 -23.00 31.55
CA LEU A 51 -24.05 -22.66 31.53
C LEU A 51 -24.58 -22.12 30.18
N GLY A 52 -23.77 -22.05 29.12
CA GLY A 52 -24.15 -21.50 27.82
C GLY A 52 -25.31 -22.22 27.11
N SER A 53 -25.58 -23.49 27.42
CA SER A 53 -26.75 -24.23 26.89
C SER A 53 -28.06 -23.94 27.63
N LEU A 54 -27.97 -23.36 28.83
CA LEU A 54 -29.08 -23.03 29.73
C LEU A 54 -29.57 -21.58 29.56
N LEU A 55 -28.76 -20.70 28.98
CA LEU A 55 -29.21 -19.36 28.59
C LEU A 55 -30.28 -19.49 27.50
N GLY A 56 -31.54 -19.51 27.92
CA GLY A 56 -32.70 -19.68 27.07
C GLY A 56 -32.59 -18.81 25.82
N ARG A 57 -32.80 -19.43 24.64
CA ARG A 57 -33.14 -18.70 23.42
C ARG A 57 -34.14 -17.61 23.81
N ARG A 58 -33.79 -16.34 23.58
CA ARG A 58 -34.71 -15.21 23.76
C ARG A 58 -35.99 -15.49 22.95
N GLY A 59 -37.01 -16.03 23.61
CA GLY A 59 -38.33 -16.17 23.02
C GLY A 59 -39.02 -14.81 23.08
N THR A 60 -39.18 -14.17 21.93
CA THR A 60 -40.04 -12.99 21.82
C THR A 60 -41.48 -13.46 21.64
N ASN A 61 -42.40 -13.01 22.49
CA ASN A 61 -43.82 -13.12 22.19
C ASN A 61 -44.18 -12.23 20.98
N ALA A 62 -45.40 -12.37 20.45
CA ALA A 62 -45.87 -11.64 19.25
C ALA A 62 -45.80 -10.10 19.35
N ASN A 63 -45.51 -9.55 20.54
CA ASN A 63 -45.43 -8.13 20.82
C ASN A 63 -43.99 -7.64 21.10
N GLY A 64 -42.97 -8.48 20.89
CA GLY A 64 -41.56 -8.09 20.97
C GLY A 64 -40.99 -7.92 22.39
N THR A 65 -41.73 -8.30 23.43
CA THR A 65 -41.24 -8.29 24.82
C THR A 65 -40.51 -9.60 25.18
N SER A 66 -39.35 -9.46 25.81
CA SER A 66 -38.56 -10.56 26.38
C SER A 66 -39.29 -11.18 27.56
N THR A 67 -39.65 -12.46 27.50
CA THR A 67 -40.10 -13.20 28.69
C THR A 67 -38.88 -13.56 29.54
N LEU A 68 -38.76 -12.95 30.72
CA LEU A 68 -37.79 -13.37 31.73
C LEU A 68 -38.17 -14.78 32.21
N GLY A 69 -37.28 -15.75 32.01
CA GLY A 69 -37.38 -17.04 32.68
C GLY A 69 -36.95 -16.89 34.14
N THR A 70 -37.61 -17.59 35.06
CA THR A 70 -37.17 -17.66 36.47
C THR A 70 -36.41 -18.96 36.68
N TRP A 71 -35.17 -18.88 37.17
CA TRP A 71 -34.39 -20.05 37.59
C TRP A 71 -34.83 -20.50 38.98
N GLN A 72 -34.87 -21.81 39.22
CA GLN A 72 -35.10 -22.39 40.55
C GLN A 72 -33.97 -23.36 40.88
N LEU A 73 -33.22 -23.06 41.95
CA LEU A 73 -32.31 -24.02 42.57
C LEU A 73 -33.10 -24.89 43.55
N VAL A 74 -33.06 -26.20 43.37
CA VAL A 74 -33.76 -27.16 44.23
C VAL A 74 -32.72 -28.02 44.95
N VAL A 75 -32.52 -27.75 46.23
CA VAL A 75 -31.72 -28.62 47.12
C VAL A 75 -32.69 -29.58 47.81
N ARG A 76 -32.46 -30.89 47.65
CA ARG A 76 -33.25 -31.93 48.33
C ARG A 76 -32.31 -32.85 49.08
N ASP A 77 -32.65 -33.10 50.34
CA ASP A 77 -32.15 -34.26 51.06
C ASP A 77 -32.92 -35.49 50.58
N LEU A 78 -32.19 -36.50 50.09
CA LEU A 78 -32.76 -37.73 49.55
C LEU A 78 -32.69 -38.89 50.55
N ALA A 79 -32.08 -38.70 51.72
CA ALA A 79 -32.01 -39.69 52.79
C ALA A 79 -33.10 -39.43 53.84
N ASN A 80 -34.05 -40.35 53.98
CA ASN A 80 -35.03 -40.29 55.06
C ASN A 80 -34.34 -40.69 56.38
N GLY A 81 -33.75 -39.75 57.10
CA GLY A 81 -33.21 -40.03 58.44
C GLY A 81 -32.24 -39.02 59.02
N ASP A 82 -31.58 -38.21 58.20
CA ASP A 82 -30.56 -37.29 58.68
C ASP A 82 -31.15 -35.90 58.95
N VAL A 83 -30.65 -35.24 60.00
CA VAL A 83 -31.06 -33.89 60.39
C VAL A 83 -29.89 -32.93 60.18
N GLY A 84 -30.07 -32.02 59.22
CA GLY A 84 -29.16 -30.90 58.97
C GLY A 84 -29.94 -29.64 58.58
N GLN A 85 -29.38 -28.47 58.89
CA GLN A 85 -29.88 -27.19 58.38
C GLN A 85 -28.89 -26.65 57.34
N LEU A 86 -29.39 -26.28 56.16
CA LEU A 86 -28.65 -25.45 55.22
C LEU A 86 -28.54 -24.05 55.82
N ASN A 87 -27.45 -23.78 56.51
CA ASN A 87 -27.27 -22.54 57.27
C ASN A 87 -26.97 -21.35 56.37
N ASP A 88 -26.26 -21.59 55.26
CA ASP A 88 -25.93 -20.57 54.27
C ASP A 88 -25.70 -21.22 52.90
N TRP A 89 -25.96 -20.46 51.83
CA TRP A 89 -25.59 -20.84 50.47
C TRP A 89 -25.36 -19.58 49.64
N SER A 90 -24.35 -19.64 48.77
CA SER A 90 -24.08 -18.61 47.78
C SER A 90 -23.88 -19.25 46.41
N VAL A 91 -24.39 -18.60 45.38
CA VAL A 91 -24.04 -18.90 43.99
C VAL A 91 -23.27 -17.69 43.46
N ASP A 92 -22.02 -17.91 43.07
CA ASP A 92 -21.26 -16.90 42.34
C ASP A 92 -21.49 -17.07 40.85
N VAL A 93 -21.87 -15.99 40.17
CA VAL A 93 -22.10 -15.98 38.73
C VAL A 93 -21.15 -14.95 38.12
N GLU A 94 -19.96 -15.40 37.74
CA GLU A 94 -19.04 -14.58 36.98
C GLU A 94 -19.49 -14.51 35.52
N CYS A 95 -20.00 -13.36 35.12
CA CYS A 95 -20.20 -13.03 33.71
C CYS A 95 -18.87 -12.54 33.12
N SER A 96 -18.07 -13.46 32.57
CA SER A 96 -16.92 -13.09 31.75
C SER A 96 -17.39 -12.52 30.41
N SER A 97 -16.91 -11.35 30.02
CA SER A 97 -17.21 -10.72 28.72
C SER A 97 -16.44 -11.38 27.55
N THR A 98 -16.54 -12.72 27.47
CA THR A 98 -16.08 -13.67 26.43
C THR A 98 -14.58 -14.02 26.39
N PRO A 99 -14.23 -15.32 26.34
CA PRO A 99 -13.29 -15.85 25.37
C PRO A 99 -14.12 -16.39 24.20
N VAL A 100 -14.11 -15.68 23.07
CA VAL A 100 -14.76 -16.18 21.86
C VAL A 100 -13.83 -17.26 21.29
N PHE A 101 -14.24 -18.52 21.40
CA PHE A 101 -13.66 -19.58 20.57
C PHE A 101 -14.13 -19.30 19.13
N GLY A 102 -13.20 -18.83 18.30
CA GLY A 102 -13.43 -18.50 16.89
C GLY A 102 -12.13 -18.04 16.24
N ALA A 103 -12.07 -18.09 14.90
CA ALA A 103 -10.99 -17.41 14.20
C ALA A 103 -11.18 -15.90 14.43
N GLU A 104 -10.10 -15.21 14.75
CA GLU A 104 -10.08 -13.76 14.82
C GLU A 104 -9.20 -13.33 13.67
N VAL A 105 -9.73 -12.64 12.67
CA VAL A 105 -9.01 -12.35 11.45
C VAL A 105 -8.86 -10.85 11.30
N SER A 106 -7.62 -10.40 11.20
CA SER A 106 -7.28 -8.99 11.07
C SER A 106 -6.55 -8.74 9.76
N VAL A 107 -6.67 -7.52 9.24
CA VAL A 107 -5.88 -7.04 8.11
C VAL A 107 -5.15 -5.76 8.50
N MET A 108 -3.88 -5.65 8.11
CA MET A 108 -3.10 -4.43 8.28
C MET A 108 -2.32 -4.07 7.02
N VAL A 109 -1.89 -2.81 6.94
CA VAL A 109 -1.07 -2.29 5.84
C VAL A 109 0.41 -2.55 6.10
N THR A 110 1.11 -3.05 5.08
CA THR A 110 2.56 -3.31 5.09
C THR A 110 3.31 -2.64 3.93
N GLY A 111 2.60 -2.14 2.91
CA GLY A 111 3.20 -1.47 1.75
C GLY A 111 3.67 -0.04 2.01
N ALA A 112 4.48 0.50 1.09
CA ALA A 112 5.01 1.87 1.20
C ALA A 112 3.90 2.92 1.18
N THR A 113 4.01 3.98 2.00
CA THR A 113 3.04 5.10 2.05
C THR A 113 3.44 6.30 1.19
N THR A 114 4.63 6.25 0.60
CA THR A 114 5.14 7.22 -0.38
C THR A 114 5.72 6.50 -1.58
N GLY A 115 5.72 7.14 -2.74
CA GLY A 115 6.35 6.61 -3.95
C GLY A 115 6.78 7.74 -4.88
N ILE A 116 7.78 7.50 -5.72
CA ILE A 116 8.27 8.50 -6.68
C ILE A 116 7.62 8.24 -8.05
N ALA A 117 7.05 9.27 -8.67
CA ALA A 117 6.49 9.16 -10.01
C ALA A 117 7.56 8.68 -11.02
N GLY A 118 7.21 7.70 -11.84
CA GLY A 118 8.12 6.99 -12.75
C GLY A 118 8.84 5.78 -12.15
N THR A 119 8.56 5.42 -10.90
CA THR A 119 9.18 4.26 -10.22
C THR A 119 8.13 3.24 -9.77
N PRO A 120 8.50 1.96 -9.58
CA PRO A 120 7.62 0.97 -8.98
C PRO A 120 7.34 1.26 -7.51
N VAL A 121 6.10 1.04 -7.10
CA VAL A 121 5.63 1.09 -5.72
C VAL A 121 4.87 -0.19 -5.37
N THR A 122 5.01 -0.63 -4.12
CA THR A 122 4.34 -1.84 -3.63
C THR A 122 3.28 -1.48 -2.60
N PHE A 123 2.03 -1.78 -2.93
CA PHE A 123 0.93 -1.87 -1.99
C PHE A 123 1.00 -3.23 -1.30
N GLY A 124 0.86 -3.25 0.02
CA GLY A 124 1.04 -4.46 0.82
C GLY A 124 0.03 -4.51 1.94
N TRP A 125 -0.52 -5.71 2.15
CA TRP A 125 -1.37 -6.04 3.28
C TRP A 125 -0.92 -7.33 3.90
N GLN A 126 -1.07 -7.43 5.22
CA GLN A 126 -0.92 -8.66 5.96
C GLN A 126 -2.26 -9.04 6.57
N VAL A 127 -2.70 -10.26 6.33
CA VAL A 127 -3.90 -10.85 6.94
C VAL A 127 -3.47 -11.91 7.95
N ARG A 128 -3.96 -11.82 9.18
CA ARG A 128 -3.55 -12.72 10.27
C ARG A 128 -4.77 -13.29 10.98
N ASN A 129 -4.70 -14.58 11.33
CA ASN A 129 -5.63 -15.17 12.28
C ASN A 129 -5.03 -15.11 13.70
N ASN A 130 -5.50 -14.19 14.56
CA ASN A 130 -5.08 -14.07 15.96
C ASN A 130 -5.89 -14.98 16.89
N GLY A 131 -6.95 -15.60 16.38
CA GLY A 131 -7.85 -16.47 17.14
C GLY A 131 -7.30 -17.89 17.31
N PRO A 132 -7.85 -18.64 18.29
CA PRO A 132 -7.46 -20.02 18.54
C PRO A 132 -7.97 -21.02 17.50
N ASP A 133 -9.01 -20.67 16.72
CA ASP A 133 -9.63 -21.58 15.75
C ASP A 133 -9.23 -21.25 14.30
N PRO A 134 -9.12 -22.24 13.41
CA PRO A 134 -8.82 -22.02 11.99
C PRO A 134 -10.00 -21.38 11.25
N SER A 135 -9.70 -20.60 10.20
CA SER A 135 -10.67 -20.24 9.16
C SER A 135 -10.27 -20.88 7.83
N GLY A 136 -11.18 -21.68 7.25
CA GLY A 136 -10.96 -22.40 6.00
C GLY A 136 -11.21 -21.54 4.76
N LEU A 137 -11.99 -20.46 4.91
CA LEU A 137 -12.30 -19.53 3.84
C LEU A 137 -12.47 -18.10 4.41
N VAL A 138 -11.52 -17.23 4.06
CA VAL A 138 -11.63 -15.77 4.20
C VAL A 138 -11.42 -15.16 2.83
N ARG A 139 -12.34 -14.33 2.35
CA ARG A 139 -12.15 -13.63 1.09
C ARG A 139 -11.55 -12.26 1.33
N PHE A 140 -10.32 -12.07 0.87
CA PHE A 140 -9.68 -10.77 0.80
C PHE A 140 -10.11 -10.04 -0.47
N ASN A 141 -10.47 -8.76 -0.34
CA ASN A 141 -10.72 -7.86 -1.45
C ASN A 141 -10.04 -6.52 -1.22
N ALA A 142 -9.25 -6.07 -2.20
CA ALA A 142 -8.65 -4.74 -2.23
C ALA A 142 -8.91 -4.06 -3.58
N PRO A 143 -9.93 -3.17 -3.69
CA PRO A 143 -10.01 -2.21 -4.78
C PRO A 143 -8.75 -1.36 -4.83
N LEU A 144 -8.16 -1.28 -6.01
CA LEU A 144 -6.97 -0.47 -6.28
C LEU A 144 -7.28 0.49 -7.43
N PRO A 145 -6.84 1.75 -7.35
CA PRO A 145 -6.93 2.67 -8.48
C PRO A 145 -5.81 2.34 -9.48
N LEU A 146 -5.88 1.17 -10.09
CA LEU A 146 -4.94 0.72 -11.12
C LEU A 146 -5.49 1.00 -12.52
N GLY A 147 -4.57 1.26 -13.45
CA GLY A 147 -4.88 1.45 -14.86
C GLY A 147 -4.28 2.73 -15.42
N ALA A 148 -4.22 2.80 -16.76
CA ALA A 148 -3.67 3.96 -17.46
C ALA A 148 -4.38 5.27 -17.12
N ALA A 149 -5.69 5.22 -16.80
CA ALA A 149 -6.48 6.39 -16.42
C ALA A 149 -6.13 6.94 -15.02
N THR A 150 -5.65 6.09 -14.11
CA THR A 150 -5.15 6.49 -12.79
C THR A 150 -3.64 6.64 -12.77
N GLY A 151 -2.97 6.34 -13.90
CA GLY A 151 -1.55 6.52 -14.06
C GLY A 151 -0.68 5.38 -13.53
N TYR A 152 -1.25 4.24 -13.12
CA TYR A 152 -0.48 3.08 -12.67
C TYR A 152 -0.35 2.03 -13.79
N THR A 153 0.86 1.55 -14.03
CA THR A 153 1.19 0.54 -15.07
C THR A 153 1.99 -0.62 -14.50
N GLU A 154 2.26 -1.65 -15.32
CA GLU A 154 3.16 -2.77 -14.98
C GLU A 154 2.80 -3.48 -13.66
N VAL A 155 1.51 -3.79 -13.49
CA VAL A 155 1.00 -4.36 -12.27
C VAL A 155 1.40 -5.83 -12.16
N SER A 156 1.96 -6.20 -11.01
CA SER A 156 2.21 -7.58 -10.59
C SER A 156 1.67 -7.80 -9.18
N TRP A 157 1.37 -9.04 -8.84
CA TRP A 157 0.81 -9.40 -7.54
C TRP A 157 1.50 -10.65 -6.97
N SER A 158 1.47 -10.78 -5.66
CA SER A 158 1.86 -12.02 -4.97
C SER A 158 1.06 -12.23 -3.69
N CYS A 159 0.97 -13.49 -3.27
CA CYS A 159 0.42 -13.89 -1.98
C CYS A 159 1.23 -15.04 -1.42
N THR A 160 1.66 -14.90 -0.17
CA THR A 160 2.48 -15.88 0.51
C THR A 160 1.92 -16.15 1.89
N GLY A 161 1.54 -17.40 2.15
CA GLY A 161 1.08 -17.86 3.46
C GLY A 161 2.23 -18.43 4.30
N SER A 162 2.11 -18.27 5.61
CA SER A 162 2.97 -18.87 6.63
C SER A 162 2.19 -19.90 7.44
N ALA A 163 2.89 -20.79 8.16
CA ALA A 163 2.27 -21.75 9.09
C ALA A 163 1.12 -22.59 8.49
N GLY A 164 1.24 -22.98 7.22
CA GLY A 164 0.22 -23.76 6.51
C GLY A 164 -0.96 -22.93 5.97
N ALA A 165 -0.95 -21.60 6.11
CA ALA A 165 -1.88 -20.73 5.41
C ALA A 165 -1.69 -20.83 3.90
N THR A 166 -2.79 -20.71 3.17
CA THR A 166 -2.79 -20.79 1.71
C THR A 166 -3.58 -19.66 1.10
N CYS A 167 -3.17 -19.28 -0.11
CA CYS A 167 -3.89 -18.35 -0.96
C CYS A 167 -4.38 -19.11 -2.19
N SER A 168 -5.64 -18.90 -2.55
CA SER A 168 -6.23 -19.43 -3.77
C SER A 168 -7.02 -18.34 -4.47
N TYR A 169 -7.09 -18.42 -5.79
CA TYR A 169 -7.91 -17.49 -6.56
C TYR A 169 -9.39 -17.85 -6.39
N PRO A 170 -10.28 -16.86 -6.23
CA PRO A 170 -11.70 -17.13 -6.32
C PRO A 170 -12.02 -17.78 -7.67
N VAL A 171 -13.00 -18.68 -7.70
CA VAL A 171 -13.39 -19.41 -8.93
C VAL A 171 -13.73 -18.39 -10.04
N PHE A 172 -13.19 -18.61 -11.25
CA PHE A 172 -13.29 -17.72 -12.43
C PHE A 172 -12.45 -16.42 -12.38
N CYS A 173 -11.54 -16.29 -11.41
CA CYS A 173 -10.66 -15.12 -11.29
C CYS A 173 -9.20 -15.46 -11.61
N GLY A 174 -8.46 -14.49 -12.14
CA GLY A 174 -7.03 -14.59 -12.42
C GLY A 174 -6.17 -13.90 -11.35
N PRO A 175 -4.83 -13.99 -11.46
CA PRO A 175 -3.86 -13.38 -10.54
C PRO A 175 -4.13 -11.92 -10.16
N LEU A 176 -4.66 -11.14 -11.10
CA LEU A 176 -4.86 -9.70 -10.93
C LEU A 176 -6.32 -9.28 -10.85
N SER A 177 -7.31 -10.20 -10.73
CA SER A 177 -8.70 -9.93 -10.32
C SER A 177 -9.80 -10.81 -10.96
N CYS A 178 -11.02 -10.67 -10.42
CA CYS A 178 -12.31 -10.94 -11.06
C CYS A 178 -12.84 -9.75 -11.92
N ASN A 179 -12.22 -8.56 -11.82
CA ASN A 179 -12.41 -7.32 -12.60
C ASN A 179 -11.14 -6.43 -12.48
N SER A 180 -10.63 -5.85 -13.56
CA SER A 180 -9.26 -5.28 -13.71
C SER A 180 -8.78 -4.20 -12.71
N SER A 181 -9.55 -3.89 -11.66
CA SER A 181 -9.28 -2.88 -10.63
C SER A 181 -9.40 -3.40 -9.18
N THR A 182 -9.59 -4.71 -8.96
CA THR A 182 -9.75 -5.26 -7.59
C THR A 182 -8.95 -6.54 -7.39
N VAL A 183 -7.95 -6.53 -6.51
CA VAL A 183 -7.25 -7.77 -6.13
C VAL A 183 -8.11 -8.56 -5.16
N SER A 184 -8.32 -9.84 -5.46
CA SER A 184 -9.16 -10.74 -4.66
C SER A 184 -8.47 -12.08 -4.45
N SER A 185 -8.48 -12.60 -3.23
CA SER A 185 -7.93 -13.91 -2.88
C SER A 185 -8.79 -14.60 -1.83
N ASP A 186 -9.03 -15.89 -2.01
CA ASP A 186 -9.60 -16.76 -0.98
C ASP A 186 -8.44 -17.32 -0.14
N LEU A 187 -8.52 -17.14 1.18
CA LEU A 187 -7.48 -17.47 2.15
C LEU A 187 -7.94 -18.60 3.05
N SER A 188 -7.03 -19.53 3.35
CA SER A 188 -7.17 -20.45 4.49
C SER A 188 -6.13 -20.08 5.53
N LEU A 189 -6.58 -19.85 6.76
CA LEU A 189 -5.81 -19.30 7.86
C LEU A 189 -5.90 -20.20 9.10
N PRO A 190 -4.93 -21.10 9.31
CA PRO A 190 -4.75 -21.78 10.59
C PRO A 190 -4.56 -20.81 11.77
N PRO A 191 -4.73 -21.26 13.01
CA PRO A 191 -4.51 -20.41 14.19
C PRO A 191 -3.08 -19.83 14.21
N GLY A 192 -2.97 -18.53 14.42
CA GLY A 192 -1.70 -17.80 14.45
C GLY A 192 -1.03 -17.60 13.08
N ALA A 193 -1.59 -18.16 12.00
CA ALA A 193 -1.03 -18.08 10.67
C ALA A 193 -1.24 -16.69 10.06
N THR A 194 -0.38 -16.37 9.08
CA THR A 194 -0.35 -15.06 8.42
C THR A 194 -0.21 -15.23 6.92
N VAL A 195 -0.89 -14.38 6.17
CA VAL A 195 -0.78 -14.24 4.72
C VAL A 195 -0.32 -12.82 4.40
N ASP A 196 0.77 -12.71 3.63
CA ASP A 196 1.22 -11.46 3.05
C ASP A 196 0.74 -11.35 1.60
N LEU A 197 0.01 -10.27 1.30
CA LEU A 197 -0.45 -9.93 -0.04
C LEU A 197 0.28 -8.68 -0.51
N SER A 198 0.85 -8.72 -1.71
CA SER A 198 1.51 -7.56 -2.29
C SER A 198 1.10 -7.32 -3.73
N VAL A 199 1.02 -6.04 -4.10
CA VAL A 199 0.75 -5.58 -5.46
C VAL A 199 1.77 -4.51 -5.79
N THR A 200 2.62 -4.79 -6.77
CA THR A 200 3.62 -3.84 -7.25
C THR A 200 3.15 -3.24 -8.57
N ALA A 201 3.17 -1.91 -8.67
CA ALA A 201 2.80 -1.18 -9.87
C ALA A 201 3.75 0.01 -10.07
N THR A 202 4.02 0.38 -11.32
CA THR A 202 4.80 1.57 -11.68
C THR A 202 3.91 2.80 -11.66
N ILE A 203 4.30 3.83 -10.91
CA ILE A 203 3.64 5.13 -10.93
C ILE A 203 4.01 5.82 -12.24
N GLY A 204 3.04 6.32 -12.99
CA GLY A 204 3.24 6.90 -14.30
C GLY A 204 4.16 8.12 -14.25
N ALA A 205 5.25 8.06 -15.03
CA ALA A 205 6.25 9.13 -15.08
C ALA A 205 5.67 10.47 -15.56
N ALA A 206 4.72 10.43 -16.49
CA ALA A 206 4.17 11.61 -17.20
C ALA A 206 3.13 12.42 -16.41
N LEU A 207 2.79 12.00 -15.19
CA LEU A 207 1.76 12.66 -14.38
C LEU A 207 2.36 13.87 -13.68
N ALA A 208 1.70 15.03 -13.77
CA ALA A 208 2.13 16.21 -13.04
C ALA A 208 1.73 16.10 -11.55
N PRO A 209 2.41 16.82 -10.64
CA PRO A 209 2.11 16.81 -9.21
C PRO A 209 0.66 17.12 -8.81
N GLY A 210 -0.11 17.80 -9.67
CA GLY A 210 -1.53 18.10 -9.45
C GLY A 210 -2.49 17.06 -10.03
N ASP A 211 -2.04 16.21 -10.95
CA ASP A 211 -2.89 15.24 -11.66
C ASP A 211 -2.97 13.89 -10.94
N MET A 212 -2.02 13.63 -10.04
CA MET A 212 -1.95 12.41 -9.23
C MET A 212 -2.49 12.69 -7.82
N PRO A 213 -3.77 12.40 -7.54
CA PRO A 213 -4.29 12.46 -6.18
C PRO A 213 -3.65 11.37 -5.32
N ALA A 214 -3.72 11.55 -4.00
CA ALA A 214 -3.40 10.47 -3.07
C ALA A 214 -4.23 9.23 -3.42
N THR A 215 -3.56 8.09 -3.54
CA THR A 215 -4.21 6.84 -3.89
C THR A 215 -4.65 6.14 -2.62
N THR A 216 -5.93 5.79 -2.56
CA THR A 216 -6.51 5.05 -1.43
C THR A 216 -6.89 3.65 -1.90
N ALA A 217 -6.39 2.64 -1.19
CA ALA A 217 -6.76 1.25 -1.39
C ALA A 217 -7.31 0.69 -0.09
N THR A 218 -8.51 0.12 -0.14
CA THR A 218 -9.17 -0.40 1.06
C THR A 218 -9.21 -1.90 0.97
N ALA A 219 -8.51 -2.59 1.87
CA ALA A 219 -8.68 -4.02 2.05
C ALA A 219 -9.87 -4.29 2.97
N VAL A 220 -10.69 -5.25 2.59
CA VAL A 220 -11.79 -5.78 3.41
C VAL A 220 -11.75 -7.30 3.38
N LEU A 221 -12.04 -7.90 4.53
CA LEU A 221 -12.29 -9.33 4.63
C LEU A 221 -13.80 -9.59 4.51
N ALA A 222 -14.17 -10.55 3.67
CA ALA A 222 -15.54 -10.93 3.40
C ALA A 222 -15.71 -12.45 3.47
N ASN A 223 -16.95 -12.92 3.64
CA ASN A 223 -17.31 -14.35 3.63
C ASN A 223 -16.44 -15.21 4.55
N LEU A 224 -16.39 -14.88 5.84
CA LEU A 224 -15.78 -15.74 6.84
C LEU A 224 -16.64 -16.98 7.08
N ASP A 225 -16.02 -18.15 7.12
CA ASP A 225 -16.66 -19.42 7.44
C ASP A 225 -16.84 -19.66 8.96
N THR A 226 -16.29 -18.76 9.78
CA THR A 226 -16.35 -18.75 11.24
C THR A 226 -16.77 -17.37 11.74
N THR A 227 -17.18 -17.29 13.01
CA THR A 227 -17.56 -16.00 13.62
C THR A 227 -16.32 -15.27 14.11
N ASP A 228 -16.09 -14.07 13.58
CA ASP A 228 -15.01 -13.18 14.03
C ASP A 228 -15.46 -12.33 15.24
N PRO A 229 -14.74 -12.40 16.38
CA PRO A 229 -15.07 -11.60 17.56
C PRO A 229 -14.76 -10.11 17.43
N ASP A 230 -13.82 -9.70 16.57
CA ASP A 230 -13.45 -8.30 16.36
C ASP A 230 -13.58 -7.90 14.87
N THR A 231 -14.82 -7.60 14.49
CA THR A 231 -15.11 -7.11 13.13
C THR A 231 -14.48 -5.74 12.79
N GLN A 232 -13.92 -5.00 13.75
CA GLN A 232 -13.38 -3.65 13.48
C GLN A 232 -12.02 -3.70 12.80
N ASN A 233 -11.25 -4.77 13.00
CA ASN A 233 -9.92 -4.94 12.42
C ASN A 233 -9.93 -5.73 11.10
N ASN A 234 -11.12 -6.04 10.59
CA ASN A 234 -11.36 -6.73 9.32
C ASN A 234 -11.26 -5.81 8.08
N SER A 235 -10.82 -4.56 8.27
CA SER A 235 -10.53 -3.63 7.18
C SER A 235 -9.30 -2.79 7.45
N ALA A 236 -8.55 -2.49 6.40
CA ALA A 236 -7.40 -1.60 6.45
C ALA A 236 -7.37 -0.69 5.24
N THR A 237 -7.11 0.60 5.47
CA THR A 237 -6.96 1.60 4.40
C THR A 237 -5.50 1.93 4.21
N HIS A 238 -5.00 1.68 2.99
CA HIS A 238 -3.68 2.09 2.53
C HIS A 238 -3.80 3.43 1.81
N VAL A 239 -3.00 4.42 2.20
CA VAL A 239 -2.92 5.73 1.55
C VAL A 239 -1.50 5.93 1.04
N LEU A 240 -1.36 6.14 -0.27
CA LEU A 240 -0.10 6.46 -0.91
C LEU A 240 -0.07 7.95 -1.32
N SER A 241 0.95 8.66 -0.85
CA SER A 241 1.24 10.04 -1.26
C SER A 241 2.41 10.07 -2.25
N PRO A 242 2.18 10.34 -3.54
CA PRO A 242 3.24 10.40 -4.54
C PRO A 242 4.15 11.63 -4.33
N GLN A 243 5.42 11.46 -4.69
CA GLN A 243 6.44 12.50 -4.76
C GLN A 243 6.99 12.58 -6.17
N PHE A 244 7.52 13.75 -6.54
CA PHE A 244 7.95 14.04 -7.90
C PHE A 244 9.38 14.57 -7.87
N PHE A 245 10.28 13.85 -8.55
CA PHE A 245 11.69 14.20 -8.67
C PHE A 245 12.16 14.03 -10.12
N ALA A 246 12.50 15.15 -10.75
CA ALA A 246 13.17 15.20 -12.04
C ALA A 246 14.65 15.50 -11.82
N ASP A 247 15.55 14.92 -12.62
CA ASP A 247 17.00 15.18 -12.59
C ASP A 247 17.40 15.84 -13.90
N LEU A 248 17.34 17.17 -13.93
CA LEU A 248 17.61 18.00 -15.09
C LEU A 248 19.11 18.13 -15.34
N ARG A 249 19.56 17.62 -16.49
CA ARG A 249 20.98 17.55 -16.81
C ARG A 249 21.34 18.34 -18.05
N ALA A 250 22.43 19.08 -18.00
CA ALA A 250 23.12 19.61 -19.17
C ALA A 250 24.06 18.53 -19.75
N ASP A 251 23.54 17.70 -20.65
CA ASP A 251 24.25 16.53 -21.20
C ASP A 251 25.44 16.89 -22.07
N GLY A 252 25.32 17.97 -22.84
CA GLY A 252 26.26 18.29 -23.91
C GLY A 252 26.28 19.76 -24.24
N LEU A 253 27.47 20.24 -24.56
CA LEU A 253 27.71 21.60 -25.02
C LEU A 253 28.98 21.61 -25.86
N SER A 254 28.86 22.07 -27.10
CA SER A 254 29.98 22.26 -28.04
C SER A 254 29.72 23.49 -28.91
N ALA A 255 30.80 24.08 -29.42
CA ALA A 255 30.73 25.21 -30.33
C ALA A 255 31.85 25.13 -31.36
N ALA A 256 31.56 25.50 -32.60
CA ALA A 256 32.53 25.57 -33.69
C ALA A 256 32.35 26.84 -34.51
N VAL A 257 33.44 27.38 -35.05
CA VAL A 257 33.37 28.48 -36.02
C VAL A 257 32.81 27.93 -37.32
N VAL A 258 31.85 28.66 -37.90
CA VAL A 258 31.26 28.40 -39.22
C VAL A 258 31.42 29.63 -40.11
N GLY A 259 31.30 29.45 -41.42
CA GLY A 259 31.51 30.54 -42.40
C GLY A 259 30.59 31.74 -42.16
N GLY A 260 31.04 32.94 -42.55
CA GLY A 260 30.27 34.17 -42.42
C GLY A 260 30.30 34.81 -41.03
N ASN A 261 31.42 34.72 -40.31
CA ASN A 261 31.61 35.24 -38.95
C ASN A 261 30.52 34.78 -37.98
N GLN A 262 30.28 33.47 -37.97
CA GLN A 262 29.32 32.84 -37.09
C GLN A 262 29.96 31.70 -36.32
N ILE A 263 29.35 31.36 -35.19
CA ILE A 263 29.56 30.08 -34.53
C ILE A 263 28.27 29.28 -34.58
N GLU A 264 28.41 27.98 -34.69
CA GLU A 264 27.33 27.02 -34.48
C GLU A 264 27.57 26.31 -33.15
N ILE A 265 26.53 26.24 -32.34
CA ILE A 265 26.56 25.71 -30.98
C ILE A 265 25.57 24.56 -30.92
N SER A 266 26.02 23.42 -30.42
CA SER A 266 25.17 22.30 -30.07
C SER A 266 25.04 22.21 -28.56
N ALA A 267 23.81 22.26 -28.06
CA ALA A 267 23.49 22.19 -26.65
C ALA A 267 22.45 21.09 -26.42
N SER A 268 22.74 20.13 -25.53
CA SER A 268 21.80 19.06 -25.21
C SER A 268 21.50 19.01 -23.72
N PHE A 269 20.23 18.81 -23.40
CA PHE A 269 19.76 18.65 -22.02
C PHE A 269 18.61 17.65 -21.94
N SER A 270 18.49 17.00 -20.80
CA SER A 270 17.52 15.93 -20.56
C SER A 270 17.04 15.92 -19.11
N ASN A 271 16.10 15.01 -18.83
CA ASN A 271 15.67 14.66 -17.50
C ASN A 271 16.08 13.19 -17.24
N GLY A 272 17.19 13.00 -16.53
CA GLY A 272 17.68 11.68 -16.11
C GLY A 272 16.95 11.10 -14.90
N GLY A 273 15.98 11.83 -14.35
CA GLY A 273 15.16 11.42 -13.22
C GLY A 273 13.92 10.67 -13.69
N PRO A 274 13.25 9.93 -12.78
CA PRO A 274 12.09 9.13 -13.15
C PRO A 274 10.82 9.97 -13.37
N SER A 275 10.66 11.11 -12.68
CA SER A 275 9.42 11.90 -12.76
C SER A 275 9.45 12.92 -13.89
N PHE A 276 8.29 13.26 -14.44
CA PHE A 276 8.11 14.29 -15.44
C PHE A 276 8.40 15.70 -14.90
N ALA A 277 9.10 16.49 -15.71
CA ALA A 277 9.27 17.92 -15.51
C ALA A 277 8.31 18.67 -16.45
N PRO A 278 7.19 19.23 -15.94
CA PRO A 278 6.15 19.83 -16.77
C PRO A 278 6.61 21.11 -17.48
N SER A 279 7.53 21.82 -16.85
CA SER A 279 8.21 22.96 -17.41
C SER A 279 9.65 22.97 -16.91
N THR A 280 10.55 23.36 -17.79
CA THR A 280 11.97 23.57 -17.50
C THR A 280 12.36 24.94 -18.02
N THR A 281 13.40 25.57 -17.53
CA THR A 281 13.94 26.78 -18.15
C THR A 281 15.38 26.49 -18.49
N THR A 282 15.68 26.43 -19.79
CA THR A 282 17.04 26.25 -20.27
C THR A 282 17.54 27.56 -20.87
N THR A 283 18.76 27.93 -20.52
CA THR A 283 19.37 29.17 -20.98
C THR A 283 20.79 28.93 -21.44
N LEU A 284 21.16 29.58 -22.55
CA LEU A 284 22.51 29.62 -23.06
C LEU A 284 23.03 31.06 -22.96
N THR A 285 24.10 31.26 -22.21
CA THR A 285 24.76 32.57 -22.08
C THR A 285 25.96 32.63 -22.99
N LEU A 286 26.00 33.64 -23.86
CA LEU A 286 27.14 33.94 -24.73
C LEU A 286 28.00 35.06 -24.13
N PRO A 287 29.31 35.12 -24.44
CA PRO A 287 30.13 36.29 -24.16
C PRO A 287 29.63 37.53 -24.91
N ALA A 288 29.96 38.71 -24.40
CA ALA A 288 29.68 39.96 -25.10
C ALA A 288 30.34 39.98 -26.50
N GLY A 289 29.63 40.54 -27.49
CA GLY A 289 30.09 40.63 -28.87
C GLY A 289 29.48 39.62 -29.83
N TYR A 290 28.67 38.69 -29.32
CA TYR A 290 27.82 37.83 -30.14
C TYR A 290 26.41 38.41 -30.31
N SER A 291 25.80 38.13 -31.45
CA SER A 291 24.39 38.38 -31.75
C SER A 291 23.71 37.09 -32.19
N PHE A 292 22.60 36.76 -31.57
CA PHE A 292 21.80 35.59 -31.96
C PHE A 292 21.28 35.70 -33.39
N VAL A 293 21.37 34.61 -34.14
CA VAL A 293 20.88 34.52 -35.53
C VAL A 293 19.64 33.64 -35.58
N HIS A 294 19.76 32.38 -35.17
CA HIS A 294 18.64 31.45 -35.10
C HIS A 294 18.95 30.30 -34.14
N ALA A 295 17.90 29.55 -33.79
CA ALA A 295 18.03 28.27 -33.12
C ALA A 295 16.96 27.31 -33.64
N SER A 296 17.32 26.03 -33.69
CA SER A 296 16.39 24.93 -33.92
C SER A 296 16.58 23.89 -32.83
N CYS A 297 15.52 23.15 -32.55
CA CYS A 297 15.53 22.08 -31.57
C CYS A 297 15.03 20.79 -32.17
N GLU A 298 15.69 19.70 -31.83
CA GLU A 298 15.31 18.35 -32.20
C GLU A 298 15.31 17.44 -30.98
N ARG A 299 14.40 16.47 -30.97
CA ARG A 299 14.35 15.37 -30.01
C ARG A 299 14.11 14.09 -30.79
N SER A 300 15.08 13.18 -30.76
CA SER A 300 15.05 11.93 -31.53
C SER A 300 14.76 12.15 -33.03
N GLY A 301 15.32 13.20 -33.63
CA GLY A 301 15.17 13.53 -35.05
C GLY A 301 13.85 14.21 -35.43
N VAL A 302 13.03 14.60 -34.46
CA VAL A 302 11.79 15.36 -34.69
C VAL A 302 11.94 16.75 -34.09
N ALA A 303 11.49 17.77 -34.82
CA ALA A 303 11.48 19.15 -34.31
C ALA A 303 10.77 19.22 -32.96
N CYS A 304 11.43 19.79 -31.96
CA CYS A 304 10.85 20.02 -30.66
C CYS A 304 10.20 21.42 -30.66
N GLY A 305 8.97 21.55 -30.16
CA GLY A 305 8.13 22.76 -30.31
C GLY A 305 8.55 23.98 -29.48
N GLY A 306 9.82 24.09 -29.09
CA GLY A 306 10.32 25.16 -28.22
C GLY A 306 10.44 26.49 -28.96
N THR A 307 10.23 27.60 -28.25
CA THR A 307 10.56 28.94 -28.74
C THR A 307 11.95 29.39 -28.30
N THR A 308 12.42 30.53 -28.80
CA THR A 308 13.63 31.19 -28.27
C THR A 308 13.39 32.68 -28.15
N PHE A 309 13.93 33.29 -27.09
CA PHE A 309 13.95 34.74 -26.95
C PHE A 309 15.26 35.20 -26.32
N LEU A 310 15.58 36.48 -26.54
CA LEU A 310 16.80 37.10 -26.05
C LEU A 310 16.51 37.92 -24.80
N ASN A 311 17.34 37.71 -23.78
CA ASN A 311 17.40 38.55 -22.60
C ASN A 311 18.86 39.03 -22.42
N GLY A 312 19.22 40.09 -23.16
CA GLY A 312 20.60 40.54 -23.26
C GLY A 312 21.49 39.52 -23.98
N GLN A 313 22.54 39.03 -23.31
CA GLN A 313 23.46 38.00 -23.83
C GLN A 313 22.97 36.56 -23.56
N GLN A 314 21.84 36.42 -22.86
CA GLN A 314 21.24 35.13 -22.55
C GLN A 314 20.19 34.79 -23.62
N ILE A 315 20.39 33.67 -24.29
CA ILE A 315 19.40 33.05 -25.16
C ILE A 315 18.58 32.12 -24.27
N VAL A 316 17.31 32.44 -24.07
CA VAL A 316 16.39 31.54 -23.39
C VAL A 316 15.86 30.55 -24.41
N LEU A 317 16.15 29.27 -24.17
CA LEU A 317 15.65 28.13 -24.91
C LEU A 317 14.40 27.69 -24.15
N ASP A 318 13.23 27.94 -24.73
CA ASP A 318 11.92 27.93 -24.05
C ASP A 318 11.62 26.66 -23.23
N THR A 319 10.58 26.77 -22.41
CA THR A 319 10.19 25.76 -21.45
C THR A 319 9.60 24.53 -22.12
N LEU A 320 10.43 23.51 -22.28
CA LEU A 320 9.98 22.24 -22.83
C LEU A 320 9.69 21.25 -21.71
N PRO A 321 8.55 20.54 -21.78
CA PRO A 321 8.29 19.43 -20.88
C PRO A 321 9.30 18.31 -21.16
N LEU A 322 9.86 17.74 -20.09
CA LEU A 322 10.80 16.62 -20.17
C LEU A 322 10.22 15.40 -19.46
N VAL A 323 9.99 14.34 -20.24
CA VAL A 323 9.63 13.02 -19.71
C VAL A 323 10.83 12.45 -18.97
N GLY A 324 10.58 11.88 -17.78
CA GLY A 324 11.61 11.21 -17.00
C GLY A 324 12.22 10.04 -17.78
N ASN A 325 13.55 9.91 -17.73
CA ASN A 325 14.33 8.97 -18.54
C ASN A 325 14.08 9.09 -20.06
N GLY A 326 13.58 10.25 -20.51
CA GLY A 326 13.29 10.53 -21.91
C GLY A 326 14.52 10.92 -22.73
N ALA A 327 14.36 10.95 -24.04
CA ALA A 327 15.41 11.43 -24.94
C ALA A 327 15.73 12.92 -24.69
N ALA A 328 17.02 13.27 -24.79
CA ALA A 328 17.49 14.64 -24.66
C ALA A 328 16.92 15.53 -25.78
N ASN A 329 16.64 16.78 -25.44
CA ASN A 329 16.45 17.85 -26.42
C ASN A 329 17.82 18.33 -26.86
N VAL A 330 18.02 18.45 -28.17
CA VAL A 330 19.25 18.95 -28.77
C VAL A 330 18.93 20.24 -29.52
N TRP A 331 19.57 21.32 -29.09
CA TRP A 331 19.48 22.63 -29.70
C TRP A 331 20.70 22.89 -30.58
N THR A 332 20.44 23.32 -31.81
CA THR A 332 21.43 23.86 -32.74
C THR A 332 21.22 25.35 -32.83
N ILE A 333 22.22 26.13 -32.44
CA ILE A 333 22.12 27.58 -32.26
C ILE A 333 23.20 28.25 -33.11
N ARG A 334 22.83 29.29 -33.86
CA ARG A 334 23.79 30.15 -34.55
C ARG A 334 23.86 31.52 -33.92
N ALA A 335 25.09 31.98 -33.71
CA ALA A 335 25.40 33.32 -33.25
C ALA A 335 26.46 33.94 -34.15
N ALA A 336 26.22 35.18 -34.58
CA ALA A 336 27.16 35.98 -35.37
C ALA A 336 28.03 36.84 -34.46
N TYR A 337 29.20 37.22 -34.96
CA TYR A 337 30.09 38.17 -34.30
C TYR A 337 30.69 39.15 -35.30
N ALA A 338 31.15 40.29 -34.81
CA ALA A 338 31.86 41.27 -35.61
C ALA A 338 33.38 41.05 -35.55
N GLY A 339 34.07 41.37 -36.64
CA GLY A 339 35.54 41.29 -36.73
C GLY A 339 36.07 39.97 -37.27
N ALA A 340 37.39 39.87 -37.32
CA ALA A 340 38.07 38.73 -37.96
C ALA A 340 38.07 37.46 -37.10
N THR A 341 37.92 37.58 -35.78
CA THR A 341 38.03 36.46 -34.84
C THR A 341 36.84 36.44 -33.87
N PRO A 342 36.39 35.25 -33.43
CA PRO A 342 35.32 35.14 -32.44
C PRO A 342 35.69 35.86 -31.13
N PRO A 343 34.74 36.59 -30.49
CA PRO A 343 34.93 37.11 -29.13
C PRO A 343 35.31 36.00 -28.16
N THR A 344 36.25 36.27 -27.25
CA THR A 344 36.70 35.30 -26.26
C THR A 344 35.83 35.31 -25.01
N GLY A 345 35.59 34.13 -24.44
CA GLY A 345 34.89 34.01 -23.16
C GLY A 345 34.31 32.62 -22.95
N GLN A 346 33.38 32.52 -22.02
CA GLN A 346 32.68 31.29 -21.70
C GLN A 346 31.27 31.26 -22.30
N ILE A 347 30.92 30.12 -22.89
CA ILE A 347 29.56 29.77 -23.25
C ILE A 347 29.05 28.87 -22.14
N THR A 348 27.95 29.25 -21.49
CA THR A 348 27.37 28.48 -20.37
C THR A 348 25.94 28.09 -20.69
N LEU A 349 25.66 26.79 -20.64
CA LEU A 349 24.32 26.21 -20.70
C LEU A 349 23.86 25.93 -19.26
N THR A 350 22.65 26.34 -18.92
CA THR A 350 22.04 26.08 -17.61
C THR A 350 20.59 25.70 -17.77
N THR A 351 20.15 24.66 -17.07
CA THR A 351 18.74 24.23 -17.02
C THR A 351 18.22 24.20 -15.58
N ALA A 352 16.96 24.56 -15.36
CA ALA A 352 16.37 24.60 -14.03
C ALA A 352 14.86 24.31 -14.06
N LEU A 353 14.35 23.76 -12.96
CA LEU A 353 12.91 23.70 -12.71
C LEU A 353 12.42 25.08 -12.23
N PRO A 354 11.29 25.57 -12.74
CA PRO A 354 10.62 26.73 -12.15
C PRO A 354 10.24 26.47 -10.68
N GLY A 355 10.34 27.50 -9.84
CA GLY A 355 9.92 27.40 -8.44
C GLY A 355 8.41 27.18 -8.31
N GLY A 356 7.99 26.43 -7.28
CA GLY A 356 6.58 26.28 -6.91
C GLY A 356 5.77 25.27 -7.73
N ILE A 357 6.40 24.49 -8.60
CA ILE A 357 5.71 23.47 -9.42
C ILE A 357 5.54 22.12 -8.73
N GLY A 358 6.02 21.95 -7.49
CA GLY A 358 5.90 20.70 -6.74
C GLY A 358 6.78 19.54 -7.22
N VAL A 359 7.79 19.82 -8.04
CA VAL A 359 8.80 18.85 -8.50
C VAL A 359 10.15 19.20 -7.89
N GLY A 360 10.81 18.21 -7.26
CA GLY A 360 12.15 18.35 -6.71
C GLY A 360 13.24 18.03 -7.74
N GLU A 361 14.41 18.67 -7.57
CA GLU A 361 15.63 18.42 -8.32
C GLU A 361 16.71 17.91 -7.36
N PRO A 362 17.04 16.60 -7.36
CA PRO A 362 17.98 16.05 -6.39
C PRO A 362 19.45 16.39 -6.72
N ASN A 363 19.79 16.80 -7.95
CA ASN A 363 21.18 16.95 -8.37
C ASN A 363 21.47 18.26 -9.10
N LEU A 364 21.38 19.39 -8.39
CA LEU A 364 21.65 20.73 -8.94
C LEU A 364 23.06 20.90 -9.57
N GLY A 365 24.01 20.00 -9.30
CA GLY A 365 25.39 20.10 -9.78
C GLY A 365 25.58 19.74 -11.26
N ASN A 366 24.63 19.02 -11.87
CA ASN A 366 24.69 18.62 -13.28
C ASN A 366 23.82 19.52 -14.20
N ASN A 367 23.15 20.51 -13.62
CA ASN A 367 22.25 21.44 -14.31
C ASN A 367 22.98 22.46 -15.20
N SER A 368 24.31 22.53 -15.14
CA SER A 368 25.08 23.50 -15.90
C SER A 368 26.31 22.88 -16.56
N ARG A 369 26.64 23.40 -17.74
CA ARG A 369 27.84 23.05 -18.48
C ARG A 369 28.44 24.29 -19.12
N THR A 370 29.75 24.42 -19.03
CA THR A 370 30.48 25.58 -19.56
C THR A 370 31.60 25.12 -20.48
N ILE A 371 31.77 25.81 -21.61
CA ILE A 371 32.91 25.67 -22.51
C ILE A 371 33.51 27.05 -22.81
N ASN A 372 34.73 27.08 -23.32
CA ASN A 372 35.29 28.30 -23.90
C ASN A 372 34.81 28.47 -25.35
N THR A 373 34.71 29.71 -25.80
CA THR A 373 34.46 30.03 -27.22
C THR A 373 35.50 29.39 -28.14
N PRO A 374 35.09 28.90 -29.32
CA PRO A 374 36.02 28.27 -30.25
C PRO A 374 37.02 29.30 -30.77
N THR A 375 38.26 28.86 -30.98
CA THR A 375 39.34 29.66 -31.55
C THR A 375 39.52 29.32 -33.03
N GLY A 376 39.84 30.32 -33.84
CA GLY A 376 40.19 30.14 -35.25
C GLY A 376 39.36 31.01 -36.19
N THR A 377 39.79 31.04 -37.45
CA THR A 377 39.06 31.66 -38.55
C THR A 377 38.80 30.58 -39.60
N LEU A 378 37.59 30.53 -40.14
CA LEU A 378 37.39 29.86 -41.42
C LEU A 378 37.74 30.86 -42.51
N PRO A 379 38.66 30.55 -43.42
CA PRO A 379 38.93 31.44 -44.55
C PRO A 379 37.62 31.60 -45.33
N ASP A 380 37.29 32.85 -45.64
CA ASP A 380 36.13 33.18 -46.46
C ASP A 380 36.37 32.59 -47.86
N ALA A 381 35.62 31.52 -48.20
CA ALA A 381 35.80 30.81 -49.46
C ALA A 381 35.43 31.67 -50.70
N LEU A 382 34.84 32.85 -50.48
CA LEU A 382 34.46 33.79 -51.53
C LEU A 382 35.63 34.60 -52.12
N PHE A 383 36.85 34.54 -51.55
CA PHE A 383 38.00 35.34 -52.02
C PHE A 383 39.26 34.54 -52.36
N GLN A 384 39.18 33.20 -52.53
CA GLN A 384 40.36 32.43 -52.94
C GLN A 384 40.73 32.60 -54.42
N ASP A 385 39.77 33.01 -55.25
CA ASP A 385 40.03 33.33 -56.66
C ASP A 385 40.22 34.84 -56.76
N GLY A 386 41.48 35.27 -56.59
CA GLY A 386 41.87 36.66 -56.60
C GLY A 386 41.28 37.42 -57.80
N PHE A 387 40.92 38.68 -57.57
CA PHE A 387 40.63 39.61 -58.67
C PHE A 387 41.86 39.69 -59.58
N GLU A 388 41.82 39.02 -60.72
CA GLU A 388 42.64 39.41 -61.86
C GLU A 388 42.16 40.80 -62.30
N THR A 389 42.91 41.83 -61.92
CA THR A 389 42.77 43.16 -62.50
C THR A 389 43.24 43.12 -63.95
N PRO A 390 42.53 43.79 -64.88
CA PRO A 390 42.70 43.64 -66.33
C PRO A 390 44.06 44.12 -66.88
#